data_AF-A0A7K4BJR8-F1
#
_entry.id   AF-A0A7K4BJR8-F1
#
_cell.length_a   1.000
_cell.length_b   1.000
_cell.length_c   1.000
_cell.angle_alpha   90.00
_cell.angle_beta   90.00
_cell.angle_gamma   90.00
#
_symmetry.space_group_name_H-M   'P 1'
#
loop_
_entity.id
_entity.type
_entity.pdbx_description
1 polymer ?
#
loop_
_entity_poly.entity_id
_entity_poly.type
_entity_poly.pdbx_seq_one_letter_code
_entity_poly.pdbx_strand_id
1 'polypeptide(L)'
;MKFDFEKFKFYFLTLLATLFGTQRVKPIEIDIYIEDNIDPEFVQNSLYLIPQLWKFNFLTEAPKYRVMTGDWKGFLIPEADDTVVIFDGKARSAKYAGGCAGKSVGVAKNTWDTDELGFGLRIWHELLHAQKIDSDAMLYSPEFEEWLESQFSYVLKENKPAYQHSMQFQILFY
;
A
#
# COMPACT_ATOMS: atom_id res chain seq x y z
N MET A 1 1.83 -21.47 15.97
CA MET A 1 1.22 -20.66 14.89
C MET A 1 0.13 -21.49 14.24
N LYS A 2 -1.15 -21.09 14.29
CA LYS A 2 -2.24 -21.85 13.63
C LYS A 2 -2.24 -21.44 12.15
N PHE A 3 -2.10 -22.42 11.27
CA PHE A 3 -2.14 -22.23 9.83
C PHE A 3 -3.57 -21.85 9.42
N ASP A 4 -3.76 -20.64 8.90
CA ASP A 4 -5.06 -20.14 8.46
C ASP A 4 -5.32 -20.62 7.03
N PHE A 5 -6.10 -21.68 6.92
CA PHE A 5 -6.38 -22.39 5.67
C PHE A 5 -7.09 -21.50 4.64
N GLU A 6 -7.89 -20.52 5.08
CA GLU A 6 -8.61 -19.61 4.19
C GLU A 6 -7.68 -18.56 3.60
N LYS A 7 -6.72 -18.03 4.38
CA LYS A 7 -5.68 -17.13 3.86
C LYS A 7 -4.75 -17.81 2.87
N PHE A 8 -4.32 -19.04 3.18
CA PHE A 8 -3.47 -19.82 2.27
C PHE A 8 -4.19 -20.14 0.96
N LYS A 9 -5.49 -20.46 1.02
CA LYS A 9 -6.32 -20.70 -0.15
C LYS A 9 -6.49 -19.45 -1.01
N PHE A 10 -6.70 -18.28 -0.40
CA PHE A 10 -6.83 -17.02 -1.16
C PHE A 10 -5.52 -16.62 -1.84
N TYR A 11 -4.40 -16.81 -1.14
CA TYR A 11 -3.06 -16.59 -1.68
C TYR A 11 -2.74 -17.56 -2.84
N PHE A 12 -3.03 -18.86 -2.66
CA PHE A 12 -2.82 -19.90 -3.66
C PHE A 12 -3.71 -19.72 -4.91
N LEU A 13 -4.96 -19.27 -4.73
CA LEU A 13 -5.86 -18.98 -5.86
C LEU A 13 -5.42 -17.74 -6.65
N THR A 14 -4.89 -16.72 -5.98
CA THR A 14 -4.31 -15.53 -6.63
C THR A 14 -3.05 -15.91 -7.42
N LEU A 15 -2.20 -16.78 -6.87
CA LEU A 15 -0.99 -17.30 -7.50
C LEU A 15 -1.31 -18.15 -8.74
N LEU A 16 -2.29 -19.05 -8.63
CA LEU A 16 -2.77 -19.91 -9.73
C LEU A 16 -3.40 -19.10 -10.88
N ALA A 17 -4.18 -18.07 -10.58
CA ALA A 17 -4.80 -17.21 -11.59
C ALA A 17 -3.75 -16.47 -12.44
N THR A 18 -2.63 -16.11 -11.82
CA THR A 18 -1.51 -15.41 -12.46
C THR A 18 -0.69 -16.36 -13.34
N LEU A 19 -0.45 -17.60 -12.89
CA LEU A 19 0.34 -18.60 -13.62
C LEU A 19 -0.37 -19.23 -14.83
N PHE A 20 -1.70 -19.37 -14.78
CA PHE A 20 -2.46 -20.10 -15.80
C PHE A 20 -3.21 -19.19 -16.79
N GLY A 21 -2.97 -17.88 -16.79
CA GLY A 21 -3.64 -16.93 -17.69
C GLY A 21 -5.18 -16.95 -17.58
N THR A 22 -5.69 -17.48 -16.47
CA THR A 22 -7.12 -17.59 -16.19
C THR A 22 -7.45 -16.55 -15.12
N GLN A 23 -7.72 -15.33 -15.59
CA GLN A 23 -8.27 -14.27 -14.76
C GLN A 23 -9.64 -14.73 -14.23
N ARG A 24 -9.70 -15.21 -12.99
CA ARG A 24 -10.96 -15.49 -12.27
C ARG A 24 -10.95 -15.03 -10.81
N VAL A 25 -9.94 -14.29 -10.36
CA VAL A 25 -10.07 -13.50 -9.14
C VAL A 25 -10.41 -12.09 -9.57
N LYS A 26 -11.64 -11.65 -9.26
CA LYS A 26 -12.05 -10.25 -9.48
C LYS A 26 -11.07 -9.38 -8.66
N PRO A 27 -10.41 -8.37 -9.26
CA PRO A 27 -9.53 -7.50 -8.51
C PRO A 27 -10.32 -6.80 -7.39
N ILE A 28 -9.66 -6.54 -6.27
CA ILE A 28 -10.23 -5.81 -5.16
C ILE A 28 -10.37 -4.35 -5.61
N GLU A 29 -11.60 -3.87 -5.68
CA GLU A 29 -11.88 -2.48 -6.03
C GLU A 29 -11.53 -1.60 -4.83
N ILE A 30 -10.69 -0.60 -5.06
CA ILE A 30 -10.24 0.36 -4.05
C ILE A 30 -10.56 1.75 -4.56
N ASP A 31 -11.33 2.50 -3.79
CA ASP A 31 -11.56 3.91 -4.08
C ASP A 31 -10.38 4.73 -3.55
N ILE A 32 -9.83 5.63 -4.36
CA ILE A 32 -8.71 6.48 -3.98
C ILE A 32 -9.08 7.95 -4.12
N TYR A 33 -8.93 8.70 -3.04
CA TYR A 33 -9.02 10.16 -3.04
C TYR A 33 -7.64 10.77 -2.85
N ILE A 34 -7.31 11.77 -3.65
CA ILE A 34 -6.05 12.53 -3.59
C ILE A 34 -6.43 13.97 -3.21
N GLU A 35 -5.87 14.50 -2.12
CA GLU A 35 -6.09 15.92 -1.78
C GLU A 35 -5.55 16.86 -2.86
N ASP A 36 -6.23 17.99 -3.08
CA ASP A 36 -5.98 18.94 -4.18
C ASP A 36 -4.53 19.50 -4.24
N ASN A 37 -3.81 19.48 -3.14
CA ASN A 37 -2.42 19.96 -3.04
C ASN A 37 -1.37 18.87 -3.30
N ILE A 38 -1.80 17.66 -3.63
CA ILE A 38 -0.92 16.56 -4.03
C ILE A 38 -0.95 16.42 -5.56
N ASP A 39 0.22 16.21 -6.16
CA ASP A 39 0.33 15.94 -7.59
C ASP A 39 -0.32 14.59 -7.95
N PRO A 40 -1.44 14.58 -8.70
CA PRO A 40 -2.13 13.35 -9.04
C PRO A 40 -1.34 12.48 -10.03
N GLU A 41 -0.45 13.05 -10.86
CA GLU A 41 0.36 12.28 -11.81
C GLU A 41 1.38 11.43 -11.07
N PHE A 42 2.09 12.01 -10.09
CA PHE A 42 3.00 11.29 -9.21
C PHE A 42 2.31 10.09 -8.51
N VAL A 43 1.11 10.31 -7.98
CA VAL A 43 0.34 9.24 -7.31
C VAL A 43 -0.07 8.17 -8.31
N GLN A 44 -0.58 8.55 -9.49
CA GLN A 44 -0.96 7.59 -10.54
C GLN A 44 0.22 6.71 -10.98
N ASN A 45 1.38 7.33 -11.20
CA ASN A 45 2.62 6.64 -11.53
C ASN A 45 3.05 5.68 -10.39
N SER A 46 2.89 6.09 -9.13
CA SER A 46 3.16 5.24 -7.97
C SER A 46 2.23 4.02 -7.90
N LEU A 47 0.93 4.20 -8.19
CA LEU A 47 -0.05 3.11 -8.20
C LEU A 47 0.17 2.11 -9.32
N TYR A 48 0.72 2.55 -10.47
CA TYR A 48 1.05 1.66 -11.59
C TYR A 48 2.08 0.59 -11.20
N LEU A 49 2.88 0.85 -10.17
CA LEU A 49 3.90 -0.05 -9.66
C LEU A 49 3.34 -1.10 -8.67
N ILE A 50 2.08 -0.94 -8.23
CA ILE A 50 1.41 -1.86 -7.29
C ILE A 50 0.80 -3.03 -8.06
N PRO A 51 0.79 -4.26 -7.50
CA PRO A 51 0.14 -5.40 -8.14
C PRO A 51 -1.30 -5.16 -8.56
N GLN A 52 -1.64 -5.69 -9.74
CA GLN A 52 -3.00 -5.69 -10.30
C GLN A 52 -4.01 -6.59 -9.53
N LEU A 53 -3.68 -6.97 -8.29
CA LEU A 53 -4.65 -7.50 -7.33
C LEU A 53 -5.69 -6.44 -6.95
N TRP A 54 -5.28 -5.18 -6.90
CA TRP A 54 -6.17 -4.05 -6.66
C TRP A 54 -6.48 -3.31 -7.96
N LYS A 55 -7.70 -2.80 -8.05
CA LYS A 55 -8.14 -1.90 -9.09
C LYS A 55 -8.53 -0.57 -8.43
N PHE A 56 -7.83 0.49 -8.79
CA PHE A 56 -8.04 1.82 -8.22
C PHE A 56 -9.11 2.60 -8.98
N ASN A 57 -10.10 3.13 -8.28
CA ASN A 57 -11.09 4.06 -8.80
C ASN A 57 -10.85 5.44 -8.16
N PHE A 58 -10.57 6.46 -8.97
CA PHE A 58 -10.28 7.80 -8.44
C PHE A 58 -11.58 8.53 -8.07
N LEU A 59 -11.69 8.94 -6.81
CA LEU A 59 -12.76 9.78 -6.31
C LEU A 59 -12.45 11.25 -6.61
N THR A 60 -13.48 11.99 -7.00
CA THR A 60 -13.39 13.44 -7.22
C THR A 60 -13.77 14.25 -5.98
N GLU A 61 -14.40 13.61 -4.98
CA GLU A 61 -14.85 14.25 -3.75
C GLU A 61 -14.19 13.60 -2.54
N ALA A 62 -13.85 14.42 -1.54
CA ALA A 62 -13.26 13.96 -0.30
C ALA A 62 -14.22 13.03 0.46
N PRO A 63 -13.79 11.82 0.87
CA PRO A 63 -14.61 10.97 1.72
C PRO A 63 -14.70 11.55 3.13
N LYS A 64 -15.63 11.03 3.93
CA LYS A 64 -15.66 11.32 5.38
C LYS A 64 -14.46 10.67 6.04
N TYR A 65 -13.86 11.37 7.01
CA TYR A 65 -12.69 10.89 7.75
C TYR A 65 -13.02 10.60 9.20
N ARG A 66 -12.33 9.60 9.76
CA ARG A 66 -12.32 9.36 11.20
C ARG A 66 -11.62 10.51 11.92
N VAL A 67 -12.13 10.86 13.11
CA VAL A 67 -11.49 11.85 13.97
C VAL A 67 -10.32 11.20 14.71
N MET A 68 -9.10 11.52 14.27
CA MET A 68 -7.87 11.00 14.88
C MET A 68 -7.40 11.92 16.01
N THR A 69 -6.85 11.34 17.08
CA THR A 69 -6.39 12.06 18.28
C THR A 69 -5.01 11.57 18.74
N GLY A 70 -4.40 12.25 19.71
CA GLY A 70 -3.08 11.91 20.21
C GLY A 70 -2.01 11.98 19.13
N ASP A 71 -1.17 10.95 19.05
CA ASP A 71 -0.09 10.84 18.06
C ASP A 71 -0.59 10.78 16.59
N TRP A 72 -1.85 10.39 16.39
CA TRP A 72 -2.47 10.33 15.06
C TRP A 72 -3.20 11.61 14.67
N LYS A 73 -3.16 12.65 15.52
CA LYS A 73 -3.81 13.93 15.21
C LYS A 73 -3.27 14.48 13.89
N GLY A 74 -4.18 14.87 12.99
CA GLY A 74 -3.85 15.37 11.65
C GLY A 74 -3.77 14.28 10.58
N PHE A 75 -3.62 13.01 10.96
CA PHE A 75 -3.66 11.89 10.02
C PHE A 75 -5.09 11.65 9.51
N LEU A 76 -5.25 11.37 8.22
CA LEU A 76 -6.55 11.05 7.63
C LEU A 76 -6.72 9.55 7.45
N ILE A 77 -7.83 9.00 7.95
CA ILE A 77 -8.29 7.65 7.61
C ILE A 77 -9.77 7.76 7.18
N PRO A 78 -10.15 7.30 5.97
CA PRO A 78 -11.50 7.45 5.45
C PRO A 78 -12.46 6.46 6.12
N GLU A 79 -13.66 6.89 6.53
CA GLU A 79 -14.64 6.03 7.23
C GLU A 79 -15.07 4.81 6.40
N ALA A 80 -15.15 4.97 5.08
CA ALA A 80 -15.53 3.92 4.16
C ALA A 80 -14.43 2.84 4.06
N ASP A 81 -14.86 1.57 4.04
CA ASP A 81 -13.97 0.44 3.75
C ASP A 81 -13.48 0.48 2.31
N ASP A 82 -12.37 -0.23 2.05
CA ASP A 82 -11.77 -0.36 0.71
C ASP A 82 -11.52 1.02 0.06
N THR A 83 -11.16 2.01 0.89
CA THR A 83 -10.90 3.40 0.51
C THR A 83 -9.51 3.83 0.97
N VAL A 84 -8.74 4.45 0.08
CA VAL A 84 -7.44 5.06 0.32
C VAL A 84 -7.57 6.58 0.24
N VAL A 85 -7.02 7.30 1.21
CA VAL A 85 -6.79 8.75 1.09
C VAL A 85 -5.31 9.07 1.04
N ILE A 86 -4.93 9.87 0.04
CA ILE A 86 -3.60 10.47 -0.08
C ILE A 86 -3.68 11.94 0.30
N PHE A 87 -2.88 12.37 1.27
CA PHE A 87 -2.96 13.72 1.83
C PHE A 87 -1.58 14.32 2.11
N ASP A 88 -1.49 15.63 2.25
CA ASP A 88 -0.21 16.30 2.58
C ASP A 88 0.10 16.17 4.07
N GLY A 89 1.11 15.35 4.37
CA GLY A 89 1.54 15.09 5.75
C GLY A 89 2.07 16.33 6.46
N LYS A 90 2.77 17.20 5.73
CA LYS A 90 3.32 18.44 6.30
C LYS A 90 2.22 19.44 6.58
N ALA A 91 1.29 19.65 5.65
CA ALA A 91 0.17 20.58 5.83
C ALA A 91 -0.70 20.18 7.04
N ARG A 92 -0.86 18.87 7.28
CA ARG A 92 -1.66 18.34 8.38
C ARG A 92 -0.89 18.06 9.67
N SER A 93 0.43 18.31 9.68
CA SER A 93 1.32 17.95 10.79
C SER A 93 1.18 16.48 11.21
N ALA A 94 0.98 15.59 10.24
CA ALA A 94 0.85 14.17 10.46
C ALA A 94 2.20 13.58 10.91
N LYS A 95 2.18 12.82 12.00
CA LYS A 95 3.37 12.18 12.57
C LYS A 95 3.79 10.93 11.79
N TYR A 96 2.82 10.19 11.27
CA TYR A 96 3.00 8.92 10.57
C TYR A 96 2.90 9.12 9.06
N ALA A 97 3.53 8.23 8.30
CA ALA A 97 3.53 8.28 6.83
C ALA A 97 2.45 7.37 6.21
N GLY A 98 2.09 6.28 6.90
CA GLY A 98 1.06 5.33 6.50
C GLY A 98 0.25 4.85 7.70
N GLY A 99 -0.95 4.36 7.44
CA GLY A 99 -1.74 3.65 8.44
C GLY A 99 -3.07 3.15 7.90
N CYS A 100 -3.62 2.14 8.55
CA CYS A 100 -4.94 1.61 8.25
C CYS A 100 -5.84 1.50 9.49
N ALA A 101 -7.15 1.55 9.27
CA ALA A 101 -8.14 1.13 10.24
C ALA A 101 -9.19 0.25 9.56
N GLY A 102 -9.27 -1.03 9.95
CA GLY A 102 -10.10 -1.99 9.21
C GLY A 102 -9.57 -2.13 7.78
N LYS A 103 -10.41 -1.87 6.78
CA LYS A 103 -10.04 -1.93 5.35
C LYS A 103 -9.75 -0.57 4.72
N SER A 104 -9.71 0.48 5.55
CA SER A 104 -9.48 1.85 5.09
C SER A 104 -8.04 2.26 5.34
N VAL A 105 -7.47 3.03 4.42
CA VAL A 105 -6.04 3.38 4.39
C VAL A 105 -5.88 4.89 4.28
N GLY A 106 -4.90 5.42 5.02
CA GLY A 106 -4.40 6.77 4.83
C GLY A 106 -2.91 6.74 4.53
N VAL A 107 -2.47 7.57 3.60
CA VAL A 107 -1.06 7.73 3.25
C VAL A 107 -0.73 9.21 3.16
N ALA A 108 0.24 9.62 3.98
CA ALA A 108 0.75 10.97 3.98
C ALA A 108 1.85 11.10 2.90
N LYS A 109 1.60 11.95 1.90
CA LYS A 109 2.64 12.43 0.99
C LYS A 109 3.40 13.56 1.68
N ASN A 110 4.69 13.37 1.82
CA ASN A 110 5.59 14.32 2.45
C ASN A 110 6.63 14.84 1.44
N THR A 111 7.36 15.89 1.83
CA THR A 111 8.32 16.57 0.94
C THR A 111 9.56 15.73 0.59
N TRP A 112 9.88 14.74 1.42
CA TRP A 112 10.95 13.76 1.20
C TRP A 112 10.55 12.56 0.32
N ASP A 113 9.26 12.40 -0.03
CA ASP A 113 8.85 11.38 -0.98
C ASP A 113 9.15 11.90 -2.40
N THR A 114 10.37 11.68 -2.87
CA THR A 114 10.88 12.22 -4.14
C THR A 114 10.74 11.25 -5.31
N ASP A 115 10.41 9.99 -5.05
CA ASP A 115 10.31 8.93 -6.05
C ASP A 115 8.99 8.14 -5.91
N GLU A 116 8.39 7.81 -7.06
CA GLU A 116 7.11 7.11 -7.16
C GLU A 116 7.19 5.66 -6.66
N LEU A 117 8.38 5.04 -6.74
CA LEU A 117 8.59 3.68 -6.29
C LEU A 117 8.42 3.57 -4.78
N GLY A 118 9.16 4.37 -4.01
CA GLY A 118 9.07 4.40 -2.56
C GLY A 118 7.67 4.75 -2.07
N PHE A 119 7.00 5.68 -2.75
CA PHE A 119 5.63 6.05 -2.42
C PHE A 119 4.62 4.94 -2.75
N GLY A 120 4.74 4.30 -3.91
CA GLY A 120 3.91 3.16 -4.32
C GLY A 120 4.05 1.97 -3.37
N LEU A 121 5.28 1.68 -2.92
CA LEU A 121 5.55 0.65 -1.92
C LEU A 121 4.86 0.94 -0.58
N ARG A 122 4.80 2.20 -0.13
CA ARG A 122 4.06 2.60 1.08
C ARG A 122 2.56 2.35 0.93
N ILE A 123 1.96 2.80 -0.17
CA ILE A 123 0.53 2.57 -0.45
C ILE A 123 0.24 1.07 -0.43
N TRP A 124 1.09 0.29 -1.07
CA TRP A 124 0.93 -1.16 -1.12
C TRP A 124 1.03 -1.80 0.28
N HIS A 125 2.01 -1.40 1.09
CA HIS A 125 2.16 -1.88 2.46
C HIS A 125 0.87 -1.72 3.27
N GLU A 126 0.29 -0.53 3.23
CA GLU A 126 -0.94 -0.23 3.95
C GLU A 126 -2.15 -1.00 3.41
N LEU A 127 -2.20 -1.22 2.09
CA LEU A 127 -3.22 -2.09 1.49
C LEU A 127 -3.11 -3.54 1.96
N LEU A 128 -1.90 -4.07 2.14
CA LEU A 128 -1.70 -5.40 2.70
C LEU A 128 -2.20 -5.47 4.14
N HIS A 129 -1.86 -4.47 4.96
CA HIS A 129 -2.38 -4.36 6.32
C HIS A 129 -3.91 -4.31 6.36
N ALA A 130 -4.52 -3.48 5.53
CA ALA A 130 -5.97 -3.35 5.41
C ALA A 130 -6.67 -4.67 5.04
N GLN A 131 -6.01 -5.51 4.23
CA GLN A 131 -6.52 -6.83 3.83
C GLN A 131 -6.11 -7.96 4.80
N LYS A 132 -5.46 -7.62 5.93
CA LYS A 132 -4.92 -8.59 6.91
C LYS A 132 -3.95 -9.60 6.29
N ILE A 133 -3.29 -9.20 5.21
CA ILE A 133 -2.18 -9.91 4.62
C ILE A 133 -0.92 -9.45 5.38
N ASP A 134 0.02 -10.36 5.59
CA ASP A 134 1.27 -10.02 6.25
C ASP A 134 2.05 -9.02 5.38
N SER A 135 2.23 -7.80 5.88
CA SER A 135 2.84 -6.71 5.14
C SER A 135 4.38 -6.84 5.07
N ASP A 136 4.97 -7.56 6.04
CA ASP A 136 6.38 -7.94 6.02
C ASP A 136 6.63 -9.10 5.04
N ALA A 137 5.59 -9.81 4.57
CA ALA A 137 5.74 -10.88 3.58
C ALA A 137 6.32 -10.38 2.26
N MET A 138 6.23 -9.08 1.97
CA MET A 138 6.91 -8.42 0.85
C MET A 138 8.43 -8.58 0.88
N LEU A 139 9.04 -8.76 2.07
CA LEU A 139 10.50 -8.91 2.22
C LEU A 139 10.96 -10.37 2.23
N TYR A 140 10.04 -11.33 2.34
CA TYR A 140 10.37 -12.73 2.61
C TYR A 140 9.72 -13.74 1.65
N SER A 141 8.81 -13.33 0.77
CA SER A 141 8.16 -14.22 -0.21
C SER A 141 8.98 -14.30 -1.51
N PRO A 142 9.55 -15.47 -1.84
CA PRO A 142 10.19 -15.68 -3.15
C PRO A 142 9.22 -15.44 -4.32
N GLU A 143 7.94 -15.74 -4.13
CA GLU A 143 6.89 -15.52 -5.12
C GLU A 143 6.63 -14.04 -5.37
N PHE A 144 6.75 -13.20 -4.34
CA PHE A 144 6.72 -11.75 -4.45
C PHE A 144 7.92 -11.22 -5.23
N GLU A 145 9.11 -11.76 -4.98
CA GLU A 145 10.33 -11.41 -5.71
C GLU A 145 10.29 -11.81 -7.20
N GLU A 146 9.60 -12.91 -7.52
CA GLU A 146 9.39 -13.40 -8.89
C GLU A 146 8.26 -12.67 -9.61
N TRP A 147 7.25 -12.20 -8.88
CA TRP A 147 6.13 -11.43 -9.41
C TRP A 147 6.53 -9.98 -9.76
N LEU A 148 7.47 -9.40 -9.01
CA LEU A 148 8.02 -8.08 -9.30
C LEU A 148 8.69 -8.04 -10.67
N GLU A 149 8.47 -6.95 -11.42
CA GLU A 149 9.22 -6.73 -12.65
C GLU A 149 10.74 -6.79 -12.37
N SER A 150 11.50 -7.29 -13.34
CA SER A 150 12.92 -7.64 -13.16
C SER A 150 13.76 -6.50 -12.56
N GLN A 151 13.42 -5.26 -12.90
CA GLN A 151 14.03 -4.05 -12.36
C GLN A 151 13.83 -3.87 -10.84
N PHE A 152 12.65 -4.21 -10.31
CA PHE A 152 12.34 -4.09 -8.88
C PHE A 152 12.83 -5.31 -8.09
N SER A 153 12.75 -6.49 -8.69
CA SER A 153 13.32 -7.73 -8.13
C SER A 153 14.82 -7.58 -7.85
N TYR A 154 15.55 -6.92 -8.77
CA TYR A 154 16.99 -6.64 -8.60
C TYR A 154 17.28 -5.71 -7.42
N VAL A 155 16.54 -4.60 -7.28
CA VAL A 155 16.72 -3.63 -6.19
C VAL A 155 16.45 -4.26 -4.82
N LEU A 156 15.41 -5.09 -4.71
CA LEU A 156 15.08 -5.81 -3.48
C LEU A 156 16.14 -6.87 -3.14
N LYS A 157 16.63 -7.64 -4.12
CA LYS A 157 17.64 -8.69 -3.91
C LYS A 157 19.00 -8.14 -3.48
N GLU A 158 19.47 -7.07 -4.12
CA GLU A 158 20.80 -6.48 -3.85
C GLU A 158 20.90 -5.83 -2.46
N ASN A 159 19.76 -5.43 -1.87
CA ASN A 159 19.74 -4.61 -0.66
C ASN A 159 18.94 -5.22 0.49
N LYS A 160 18.49 -6.47 0.34
CA LYS A 160 17.69 -7.24 1.31
C LYS A 160 18.21 -7.17 2.76
N PRO A 161 19.53 -7.27 3.04
CA PRO A 161 20.05 -7.16 4.41
C PRO A 161 19.99 -5.74 5.00
N ALA A 162 20.14 -4.71 4.17
CA ALA A 162 20.03 -3.32 4.61
C ALA A 162 18.57 -2.95 4.93
N TYR A 163 17.61 -3.61 4.28
CA TYR A 163 16.18 -3.32 4.39
C TYR A 163 15.46 -4.05 5.53
N GLN A 164 16.04 -5.13 6.07
CA GLN A 164 15.47 -5.84 7.21
C GLN A 164 15.47 -5.01 8.52
N HIS A 165 16.32 -3.98 8.64
CA HIS A 165 16.51 -3.21 9.88
C HIS A 165 16.72 -1.68 9.68
N SER A 166 16.50 -1.15 8.48
CA SER A 166 16.72 0.28 8.20
C SER A 166 15.55 1.15 8.67
N MET A 167 15.84 2.21 9.43
CA MET A 167 14.85 3.26 9.74
C MET A 167 14.31 3.95 8.48
N GLN A 168 15.08 4.04 7.40
CA GLN A 168 14.58 4.61 6.13
C GLN A 168 13.50 3.70 5.53
N PHE A 169 13.59 2.39 5.71
CA PHE A 169 12.52 1.47 5.34
C PHE A 169 11.38 1.45 6.37
N GLN A 170 11.65 1.56 7.67
CA GLN A 170 10.56 1.79 8.64
C GLN A 170 9.81 3.10 8.40
N ILE A 171 10.41 4.11 7.78
CA ILE A 171 9.75 5.36 7.37
C ILE A 171 9.05 5.24 6.00
N LEU A 172 9.48 4.30 5.16
CA LEU A 172 8.81 3.97 3.90
C LEU A 172 7.61 3.05 4.13
N PHE A 173 7.60 2.24 5.20
CA PHE A 173 6.61 1.19 5.44
C PHE A 173 5.84 1.34 6.78
N TYR A 174 6.30 2.10 7.78
CA TYR A 174 5.59 2.40 9.05
C TYR A 174 5.46 3.93 9.28
#